data_AF-A0A5C9CIR7-F1
#
_entry.id   AF-A0A5C9CIR7-F1
#
_cell.length_a   1.000
_cell.length_b   1.000
_cell.length_c   1.000
_cell.angle_alpha   90.00
_cell.angle_beta   90.00
_cell.angle_gamma   90.00
#
_symmetry.space_group_name_H-M   'P 1'
#
loop_
_entity.id
_entity.type
_entity.pdbx_description
1 polymer ?
#
loop_
_entity_poly.entity_id
_entity_poly.type
_entity_poly.pdbx_seq_one_letter_code
_entity_poly.pdbx_strand_id
1 'polypeptide(L)'
;MTKEEILKKVAAGEITPEEAGKLLVAEAPARGTLYCKVSEKGAISVYGLQRMPVTLYVEQWTRLLEFADTLKQFMKDNDDKLKRKGQ
;
A
#
# COMPACT_ATOMS: atom_id res chain seq x y z
N MET A 1 -6.57 13.66 -13.64
CA MET A 1 -6.25 14.96 -12.99
C MET A 1 -5.35 14.62 -11.85
N THR A 2 -4.15 15.18 -11.78
CA THR A 2 -3.26 14.94 -10.65
C THR A 2 -3.85 15.58 -9.41
N LYS A 3 -3.52 15.03 -8.23
CA LYS A 3 -3.85 15.64 -6.92
C LYS A 3 -3.60 17.15 -6.87
N GLU A 4 -2.53 17.63 -7.49
CA GLU A 4 -2.17 19.06 -7.54
C GLU A 4 -3.14 19.89 -8.40
N GLU A 5 -3.62 19.35 -9.51
CA GLU A 5 -4.63 20.01 -10.36
C GLU A 5 -5.99 20.08 -9.65
N ILE A 6 -6.38 19.02 -8.94
CA ILE A 6 -7.62 18.98 -8.16
C ILE A 6 -7.58 20.05 -7.06
N LEU A 7 -6.47 20.15 -6.33
CA LEU A 7 -6.30 21.17 -5.28
C LEU A 7 -6.31 22.60 -5.82
N LYS A 8 -5.71 22.85 -6.99
CA LYS A 8 -5.78 24.15 -7.66
C LYS A 8 -7.21 24.53 -8.05
N LYS A 9 -8.02 23.57 -8.51
CA LYS A 9 -9.43 23.80 -8.87
C LYS A 9 -10.33 24.06 -7.66
N VAL A 10 -10.07 23.42 -6.52
CA VAL A 10 -10.76 23.76 -5.26
C VAL A 10 -10.42 25.19 -4.85
N ALA A 11 -9.14 25.58 -4.92
CA ALA A 11 -8.70 26.93 -4.58
C ALA A 11 -9.28 28.01 -5.52
N ALA A 12 -9.52 27.66 -6.79
CA ALA A 12 -10.18 28.51 -7.77
C ALA A 12 -11.71 28.54 -7.64
N GLY A 13 -12.32 27.71 -6.77
CA GLY A 13 -13.76 27.62 -6.60
C GLY A 13 -14.50 26.90 -7.74
N GLU A 14 -13.77 26.28 -8.67
CA GLU A 14 -14.35 25.56 -9.82
C GLU A 14 -15.00 24.24 -9.41
N ILE A 15 -14.59 23.67 -8.27
CA ILE A 15 -15.12 22.43 -7.72
C ILE A 15 -15.32 22.56 -6.22
N THR A 16 -16.34 21.89 -5.70
CA THR A 16 -16.60 21.89 -4.25
C THR A 16 -15.61 20.99 -3.51
N PRO A 17 -15.32 21.26 -2.22
CA PRO A 17 -14.48 20.39 -1.39
C PRO A 17 -14.98 18.93 -1.31
N GLU A 18 -16.30 18.72 -1.42
CA GLU A 18 -16.89 17.38 -1.44
C GLU A 18 -16.60 16.63 -2.75
N GLU A 19 -16.67 17.31 -3.89
CA GLU A 19 -16.33 16.74 -5.20
C GLU A 19 -14.83 16.44 -5.31
N ALA A 20 -13.99 17.33 -4.78
CA ALA A 20 -12.55 17.08 -4.67
C ALA A 20 -12.25 15.89 -3.76
N GLY A 21 -12.97 15.76 -2.63
CA GLY A 21 -12.86 14.59 -1.75
C GLY A 21 -13.14 13.27 -2.48
N LYS A 22 -14.18 13.22 -3.31
CA LYS A 22 -14.50 12.03 -4.14
C LYS A 22 -13.43 11.73 -5.18
N LEU A 23 -12.90 12.75 -5.86
CA LEU A 23 -11.87 12.57 -6.89
C LEU A 23 -10.53 12.10 -6.30
N LEU A 24 -10.17 12.58 -5.11
CA LEU A 24 -8.96 12.17 -4.40
C LEU A 24 -9.06 10.74 -3.83
N VAL A 25 -10.26 10.30 -3.42
CA VAL A 25 -10.51 8.92 -3.02
C VAL A 25 -10.47 7.98 -4.22
N ALA A 26 -10.90 8.42 -5.41
CA ALA A 26 -10.81 7.64 -6.64
C ALA A 26 -9.36 7.42 -7.13
N GLU A 27 -8.44 8.35 -6.83
CA GLU A 27 -7.00 8.16 -7.06
C GLU A 27 -6.32 7.27 -5.99
N ALA A 28 -6.98 7.00 -4.86
CA ALA A 28 -6.42 6.10 -3.87
C ALA A 28 -6.36 4.68 -4.47
N PRO A 29 -5.21 3.98 -4.39
CA PRO A 29 -5.05 2.66 -4.97
C PRO A 29 -6.17 1.74 -4.48
N ALA A 30 -6.80 1.04 -5.44
CA ALA A 30 -7.94 0.18 -5.18
C ALA A 30 -7.63 -0.80 -4.04
N ARG A 31 -8.63 -1.04 -3.17
CA ARG A 31 -8.51 -1.94 -2.01
C ARG A 31 -7.99 -3.31 -2.49
N GLY A 32 -6.81 -3.72 -2.00
CA GLY A 32 -6.12 -4.96 -2.41
C GLY A 32 -4.93 -4.77 -3.34
N THR A 33 -4.70 -3.56 -3.87
CA THR A 33 -3.49 -3.25 -4.65
C THR A 33 -2.37 -2.86 -3.71
N LEU A 34 -1.18 -3.47 -3.89
CA LEU A 34 0.00 -3.13 -3.12
C LEU A 34 0.58 -1.79 -3.56
N TYR A 35 0.96 -0.96 -2.59
CA TYR A 35 1.68 0.29 -2.85
C TYR A 35 2.60 0.63 -1.68
N CYS A 36 3.66 1.40 -1.97
CA CYS A 36 4.69 1.75 -1.01
C CYS A 36 4.67 3.25 -0.68
N LYS A 37 5.03 3.59 0.57
CA LYS A 37 5.38 4.95 0.98
C LYS A 37 6.62 4.93 1.85
N VAL A 38 7.40 6.00 1.81
CA VAL A 38 8.47 6.26 2.80
C VAL A 38 7.82 7.01 3.97
N SER A 39 8.02 6.52 5.18
CA SER A 39 7.54 7.17 6.40
C SER A 39 8.44 8.34 6.80
N GLU A 40 7.94 9.23 7.65
CA GLU A 40 8.71 10.36 8.19
C GLU A 40 9.97 9.92 8.95
N LYS A 41 9.98 8.68 9.46
CA LYS A 41 11.12 8.08 10.15
C LYS A 41 12.12 7.40 9.21
N GLY A 42 11.95 7.50 7.89
CA GLY A 42 12.84 6.89 6.89
C GLY A 42 12.64 5.39 6.66
N ALA A 43 11.57 4.79 7.17
CA ALA A 43 11.22 3.39 6.91
C ALA A 43 10.30 3.23 5.69
N ILE A 44 10.30 2.07 5.04
CA ILE A 44 9.42 1.75 3.90
C ILE A 44 8.19 1.03 4.43
N SER A 45 7.01 1.59 4.13
CA SER A 45 5.70 1.03 4.45
C SER A 45 5.03 0.48 3.20
N VAL A 46 4.69 -0.81 3.22
CA VAL A 46 3.90 -1.49 2.19
C VAL A 46 2.45 -1.61 2.65
N TYR A 47 1.53 -1.05 1.87
CA TYR A 47 0.09 -1.06 2.09
C TYR A 47 -0.60 -2.04 1.15
N GLY A 48 -1.88 -2.32 1.39
CA GLY A 48 -2.72 -3.12 0.50
C GLY A 48 -2.86 -4.61 0.88
N LEU A 49 -2.00 -5.12 1.77
CA LEU A 49 -2.09 -6.49 2.30
C LEU A 49 -3.17 -6.65 3.39
N GLN A 50 -3.22 -5.72 4.34
CA GLN A 50 -4.11 -5.74 5.50
C GLN A 50 -4.42 -4.32 5.98
N ARG A 51 -5.19 -4.18 7.07
CA ARG A 51 -5.57 -2.87 7.62
C ARG A 51 -4.35 -2.01 7.97
N MET A 52 -3.31 -2.62 8.54
CA MET A 52 -2.07 -1.94 8.92
C MET A 52 -0.97 -2.20 7.88
N PRO A 53 -0.16 -1.20 7.51
CA PRO A 53 0.96 -1.42 6.61
C PRO A 53 2.05 -2.26 7.29
N VAL A 54 2.78 -3.02 6.48
CA VAL A 54 4.04 -3.63 6.91
C VAL A 54 5.12 -2.58 6.74
N THR A 55 5.71 -2.14 7.85
CA THR A 55 6.73 -1.08 7.84
C THR A 55 8.03 -1.63 8.40
N LEU A 56 9.08 -1.58 7.59
CA LEU A 56 10.43 -2.03 7.95
C LEU A 56 11.47 -1.02 7.43
N TYR A 57 12.64 -0.98 8.06
CA TYR A 57 13.77 -0.23 7.53
C TYR A 57 14.38 -0.95 6.32
N VAL A 58 15.15 -0.22 5.51
CA VAL A 58 15.72 -0.73 4.25
C VAL A 58 16.51 -2.03 4.45
N GLU A 59 17.38 -2.10 5.46
CA GLU A 59 18.19 -3.28 5.75
C GLU A 59 17.34 -4.53 6.09
N GLN A 60 16.23 -4.32 6.79
CA GLN A 60 15.29 -5.39 7.14
C GLN A 60 14.54 -5.88 5.90
N TRP A 61 14.14 -4.97 5.00
CA TRP A 61 13.55 -5.34 3.72
C TRP A 61 14.53 -6.14 2.87
N THR A 62 15.76 -5.68 2.73
CA THR A 62 16.81 -6.39 1.96
C THR A 62 16.98 -7.81 2.47
N ARG A 63 17.18 -7.98 3.80
CA ARG A 63 17.33 -9.31 4.41
C ARG A 63 16.09 -10.20 4.24
N LEU A 64 14.88 -9.63 4.32
CA LEU A 64 13.65 -10.38 4.12
C LEU A 64 13.49 -10.83 2.67
N LEU A 65 13.85 -9.97 1.71
CA LEU A 65 13.77 -10.27 0.28
C LEU A 65 14.80 -11.35 -0.12
N GLU A 66 15.99 -11.33 0.46
CA GLU A 66 16.96 -12.43 0.32
C GLU A 66 16.43 -13.76 0.87
N PHE A 67 15.59 -13.72 1.91
CA PHE A 67 14.96 -14.90 2.50
C PHE A 67 13.68 -15.35 1.76
N ALA A 68 13.27 -14.65 0.69
CA ALA A 68 11.97 -14.87 0.06
C ALA A 68 11.80 -16.29 -0.51
N ASP A 69 12.85 -16.89 -1.06
CA ASP A 69 12.76 -18.24 -1.65
C ASP A 69 12.60 -19.32 -0.58
N THR A 70 13.33 -19.19 0.54
CA THR A 70 13.14 -20.06 1.71
C THR A 70 11.71 -19.95 2.26
N LEU A 71 11.16 -18.73 2.33
CA LEU A 71 9.79 -18.50 2.76
C LEU A 71 8.77 -19.16 1.81
N LYS A 72 8.97 -19.05 0.49
CA LYS A 72 8.12 -19.73 -0.52
C LYS A 72 8.16 -21.24 -0.37
N GLN A 73 9.35 -21.81 -0.18
CA GLN A 73 9.52 -23.24 0.02
C GLN A 73 8.82 -23.71 1.31
N PHE A 74 9.00 -22.98 2.41
CA PHE A 74 8.33 -23.28 3.68
C PHE A 74 6.81 -23.25 3.57
N MET A 75 6.24 -22.29 2.83
CA MET A 75 4.80 -22.25 2.56
C MET A 75 4.32 -23.48 1.79
N LYS A 76 5.07 -23.90 0.76
CA LYS A 76 4.74 -25.09 -0.03
C LYS A 76 4.79 -26.38 0.82
N ASP A 77 5.82 -26.52 1.65
CA ASP A 77 6.03 -27.71 2.47
C ASP A 77 5.00 -27.86 3.61
N ASN A 78 4.26 -26.80 3.93
CA ASN A 78 3.26 -26.77 4.99
C ASN A 78 1.88 -26.35 4.49
N ASP A 79 1.60 -26.50 3.19
CA ASP A 79 0.37 -26.01 2.58
C ASP A 79 -0.90 -26.57 3.25
N ASP A 80 -0.83 -27.82 3.72
CA ASP A 80 -1.88 -28.52 4.45
C ASP A 80 -2.25 -27.88 5.81
N LYS A 81 -1.31 -27.11 6.39
CA LYS A 81 -1.48 -26.45 7.69
C LYS A 81 -1.86 -24.97 7.57
N LEU A 82 -1.72 -24.37 6.39
CA LEU A 82 -1.90 -22.94 6.20
C LEU A 82 -3.34 -22.61 5.78
N LYS A 83 -3.93 -21.60 6.41
CA LYS A 83 -5.25 -21.07 6.03
C LYS A 83 -5.09 -19.98 4.97
N ARG A 84 -5.89 -20.05 3.91
CA ARG A 84 -5.97 -18.98 2.90
C ARG A 84 -7.22 -18.14 3.14
N LYS A 85 -7.06 -16.82 3.21
CA LYS A 85 -8.17 -15.90 3.45
C LYS A 85 -8.86 -15.61 2.12
N GLY A 86 -10.13 -16.01 1.99
CA GLY A 86 -10.91 -15.88 0.75
C GLY A 86 -10.94 -17.16 -0.10
N GLN A 87 -10.37 -18.25 0.40
CA GLN A 87 -10.58 -19.62 -0.08
C GLN A 87 -11.37 -20.39 0.97
#